data_AF-A0AAD4E4Z3-F1
#
_entry.id   AF-A0AAD4E4Z3-F1
#
_cell.length_a   1.000
_cell.length_b   1.000
_cell.length_c   1.000
_cell.angle_alpha   90.00
_cell.angle_beta   90.00
_cell.angle_gamma   90.00
#
_symmetry.space_group_name_H-M   'P 1'
#
loop_
_entity.id
_entity.type
_entity.pdbx_description
1 polymer ?
#
loop_
_entity_poly.entity_id
_entity_poly.type
_entity_poly.pdbx_seq_one_letter_code
_entity_poly.pdbx_strand_id
1 'polypeptide(L)'
;MYISLIEDYLSYLILLICITPLPIPLLHRDGFYFTPDGNFNPANVFHGRLVDLKLSCQLIAGRSKAFKYLLDDFSAIVSNLSAFEKLAPRERSHETLSVIRDTIGRRSIKLTHRLFEAIDRDQDNNTSNDNNSSTNATPTDSLGSEYDITTWPVANRCKGHLQDIVSSHNIRPLPAYDESHVLIPPLQYEVKLKGALVEVHMAFCHHHMKTSKCDI
;
A
#
# COMPACT_ATOMS: atom_id res chain seq x y z
N MET A 1 -23.44 15.78 2.66
CA MET A 1 -22.86 14.46 2.31
C MET A 1 -21.51 14.76 1.69
N TYR A 2 -20.45 14.64 2.49
CA TYR A 2 -19.10 15.02 2.12
C TYR A 2 -18.26 13.75 2.10
N ILE A 3 -17.73 13.40 0.93
CA ILE A 3 -16.71 12.37 0.82
C ILE A 3 -15.39 13.09 0.67
N SER A 4 -14.68 13.13 1.77
CA SER A 4 -13.27 13.43 1.79
C SER A 4 -12.54 12.18 1.30
N LEU A 5 -12.18 12.15 0.00
CA LEU A 5 -11.12 11.28 -0.51
C LEU A 5 -9.78 11.99 -0.28
N ILE A 6 -9.48 12.28 0.99
CA ILE A 6 -8.17 12.76 1.42
C ILE A 6 -7.28 11.53 1.63
N GLU A 7 -5.99 11.72 1.35
CA GLU A 7 -4.92 10.72 1.22
C GLU A 7 -4.73 9.72 2.38
N ASP A 8 -5.56 9.76 3.42
CA ASP A 8 -5.52 8.88 4.60
C ASP A 8 -6.36 7.60 4.46
N TYR A 9 -7.25 7.50 3.46
CA TYR A 9 -8.24 6.39 3.40
C TYR A 9 -7.79 5.12 2.68
N LEU A 10 -6.57 5.05 2.14
CA LEU A 10 -5.97 3.80 1.66
C LEU A 10 -5.13 3.09 2.74
N SER A 11 -5.20 3.54 3.99
CA SER A 11 -4.37 3.03 5.10
C SER A 11 -4.72 1.61 5.57
N TYR A 12 -5.77 0.98 5.01
CA TYR A 12 -6.13 -0.40 5.30
C TYR A 12 -6.34 -1.23 4.03
N LEU A 13 -5.45 -1.09 3.04
CA LEU A 13 -5.24 -2.18 2.09
C LEU A 13 -4.36 -3.22 2.78
N ILE A 14 -4.96 -4.26 3.36
CA ILE A 14 -4.20 -5.48 3.69
C ILE A 14 -3.88 -6.14 2.36
N LEU A 15 -2.82 -5.66 1.72
CA LEU A 15 -2.28 -6.26 0.52
C LEU A 15 -1.52 -7.50 0.97
N LEU A 16 -2.22 -8.63 1.06
CA LEU A 16 -1.58 -9.92 1.24
C LEU A 16 -1.10 -10.38 -0.13
N ILE A 17 0.17 -10.13 -0.47
CA ILE A 17 0.73 -10.69 -1.71
C ILE A 17 1.09 -12.15 -1.45
N CYS A 18 0.18 -13.05 -1.77
CA CYS A 18 0.50 -14.47 -1.92
C CYS A 18 0.77 -14.76 -3.39
N ILE A 19 1.95 -15.33 -3.68
CA ILE A 19 2.23 -15.95 -4.97
C ILE A 19 1.51 -17.30 -4.97
N THR A 20 0.26 -17.32 -5.47
CA THR A 20 -0.51 -18.56 -5.61
C THR A 20 -0.67 -18.94 -7.09
N PRO A 21 -0.88 -20.24 -7.39
CA PRO A 21 -1.22 -20.69 -8.74
C PRO A 21 -2.67 -20.38 -9.16
N LEU A 22 -3.42 -19.60 -8.37
CA LEU A 22 -4.84 -19.28 -8.57
C LEU A 22 -5.02 -17.93 -9.33
N PRO A 23 -6.25 -17.60 -9.79
CA PRO A 23 -6.40 -16.81 -11.01
C PRO A 23 -6.33 -15.30 -10.73
N ILE A 24 -5.25 -14.64 -11.15
CA ILE A 24 -4.82 -13.39 -10.51
C ILE A 24 -4.12 -12.40 -11.50
N PRO A 25 -4.18 -11.06 -11.30
CA PRO A 25 -3.44 -10.06 -12.09
C PRO A 25 -1.90 -10.12 -11.95
N LEU A 26 -1.19 -9.63 -12.99
CA LEU A 26 0.28 -9.57 -13.04
C LEU A 26 0.82 -8.20 -12.63
N LEU A 27 1.95 -8.18 -11.93
CA LEU A 27 2.71 -6.96 -11.67
C LEU A 27 3.44 -6.47 -12.94
N HIS A 28 3.16 -5.24 -13.35
CA HIS A 28 3.77 -4.62 -14.53
C HIS A 28 5.26 -4.33 -14.31
N ARG A 29 6.12 -4.81 -15.22
CA ARG A 29 7.57 -4.68 -15.10
C ARG A 29 8.05 -3.22 -15.08
N ASP A 30 7.44 -2.35 -15.87
CA ASP A 30 7.92 -0.96 -16.00
C ASP A 30 7.20 0.00 -15.05
N GLY A 31 6.26 -0.51 -14.24
CA GLY A 31 5.48 0.24 -13.27
C GLY A 31 5.64 -0.26 -11.84
N PHE A 32 6.72 -0.99 -11.56
CA PHE A 32 6.96 -1.65 -10.26
C PHE A 32 8.03 -0.89 -9.46
N TYR A 33 7.63 -0.36 -8.31
CA TYR A 33 8.44 0.47 -7.41
C TYR A 33 8.35 -0.03 -5.96
N PHE A 34 8.28 -1.35 -5.75
CA PHE A 34 8.48 -1.96 -4.42
C PHE A 34 9.93 -2.38 -4.25
N THR A 35 10.82 -1.39 -4.22
CA THR A 35 12.16 -1.57 -3.65
C THR A 35 12.11 -1.14 -2.18
N PRO A 36 13.03 -1.60 -1.31
CA PRO A 36 13.04 -1.19 0.10
C PRO A 36 13.07 0.33 0.31
N ASP A 37 13.71 1.06 -0.60
CA ASP A 37 13.78 2.52 -0.59
C ASP A 37 12.80 3.18 -1.56
N GLY A 38 11.95 2.41 -2.25
CA GLY A 38 11.02 2.87 -3.30
C GLY A 38 11.68 3.73 -4.40
N ASN A 39 12.97 3.49 -4.66
CA ASN A 39 13.83 4.31 -5.52
C ASN A 39 13.94 5.78 -5.08
N PHE A 40 13.79 6.03 -3.78
CA PHE A 40 14.02 7.34 -3.17
C PHE A 40 15.41 7.85 -3.54
N ASN A 41 15.44 9.12 -3.91
CA ASN A 41 16.64 9.83 -4.29
C ASN A 41 16.61 11.17 -3.57
N PRO A 42 17.48 11.39 -2.56
CA PRO A 42 17.49 12.64 -1.81
C PRO A 42 17.93 13.85 -2.66
N ALA A 43 18.58 13.62 -3.79
CA ALA A 43 18.91 14.68 -4.74
C ALA A 43 17.70 15.10 -5.61
N ASN A 44 16.61 14.33 -5.63
CA ASN A 44 15.42 14.66 -6.39
C ASN A 44 14.45 15.51 -5.54
N VAL A 45 14.32 16.78 -5.91
CA VAL A 45 13.44 17.75 -5.24
C VAL A 45 11.95 17.35 -5.22
N PHE A 46 11.53 16.44 -6.12
CA PHE A 46 10.14 16.00 -6.22
C PHE A 46 9.81 14.82 -5.29
N HIS A 47 10.79 14.14 -4.70
CA HIS A 47 10.54 12.96 -3.87
C HIS A 47 10.11 13.28 -2.44
N GLY A 48 10.11 14.55 -2.03
CA GLY A 48 9.79 14.92 -0.65
C GLY A 48 10.76 14.30 0.35
N ARG A 49 10.24 13.83 1.50
CA ARG A 49 11.06 13.17 2.53
C ARG A 49 10.91 11.65 2.43
N LEU A 50 11.87 10.93 3.01
CA LEU A 50 11.82 9.47 3.07
C LEU A 50 10.54 8.94 3.76
N VAL A 51 10.02 9.64 4.77
CA VAL A 51 8.77 9.25 5.46
C VAL A 51 7.53 9.31 4.56
N ASP A 52 7.58 10.12 3.51
CA ASP A 52 6.48 10.30 2.56
C ASP A 52 6.52 9.21 1.46
N LEU A 53 7.46 8.25 1.56
CA LEU A 53 7.65 7.18 0.60
C LEU A 53 6.40 6.28 0.51
N LYS A 54 5.88 6.20 -0.71
CA LYS A 54 4.79 5.32 -1.08
C LYS A 54 5.30 4.30 -2.10
N LEU A 55 5.41 3.04 -1.69
CA LEU A 55 5.71 1.94 -2.62
C LEU A 55 4.54 1.80 -3.57
N SER A 56 4.80 1.57 -4.86
CA SER A 56 3.71 1.43 -5.82
C SER A 56 3.98 0.39 -6.87
N CYS A 57 2.91 -0.23 -7.36
CA CYS A 57 2.95 -1.13 -8.50
C CYS A 57 1.72 -0.94 -9.37
N GLN A 58 1.80 -1.43 -10.60
CA GLN A 58 0.65 -1.49 -11.49
C GLN A 58 0.28 -2.94 -11.74
N LEU A 59 -1.00 -3.26 -11.57
CA LEU A 59 -1.60 -4.52 -11.95
C LEU A 59 -2.06 -4.43 -13.40
N ILE A 60 -1.70 -5.44 -14.18
CA ILE A 60 -2.15 -5.62 -15.55
C ILE A 60 -2.77 -7.01 -15.72
N ALA A 61 -3.58 -7.17 -16.77
CA ALA A 61 -4.09 -8.48 -17.15
C ALA A 61 -2.95 -9.49 -17.36
N GLY A 62 -3.18 -10.73 -16.90
CA GLY A 62 -2.28 -11.86 -17.13
C GLY A 62 -2.00 -12.07 -18.62
N ARG A 63 -0.75 -12.25 -19.04
CA ARG A 63 -0.41 -12.50 -20.46
C ARG A 63 -0.35 -13.98 -20.85
N SER A 64 -0.35 -14.88 -19.87
CA SER A 64 -0.21 -16.31 -20.12
C SER A 64 -1.56 -16.93 -20.52
N LYS A 65 -1.52 -17.79 -21.55
CA LYS A 65 -2.71 -18.51 -22.05
C LYS A 65 -3.33 -19.43 -20.99
N ALA A 66 -2.54 -19.84 -19.99
CA ALA A 66 -3.03 -20.61 -18.84
C ALA A 66 -4.08 -19.83 -18.02
N PHE A 67 -4.11 -18.50 -18.17
CA PHE A 67 -4.93 -17.56 -17.41
C PHE A 67 -5.94 -16.83 -18.29
N LYS A 68 -6.40 -17.46 -19.40
CA LYS A 68 -7.29 -16.82 -20.38
C LYS A 68 -8.55 -16.21 -19.75
N TYR A 69 -9.19 -16.92 -18.81
CA TYR A 69 -10.39 -16.42 -18.12
C TYR A 69 -10.17 -15.07 -17.44
N LEU A 70 -8.96 -14.79 -16.95
CA LEU A 70 -8.63 -13.52 -16.29
C LEU A 70 -8.43 -12.37 -17.26
N LEU A 71 -7.97 -12.65 -18.48
CA LEU A 71 -7.89 -11.61 -19.51
C LEU A 71 -9.28 -11.06 -19.81
N ASP A 72 -10.26 -11.97 -19.89
CA ASP A 72 -11.65 -11.63 -20.17
C ASP A 72 -12.24 -10.83 -18.99
N ASP A 73 -12.00 -11.28 -17.75
CA ASP A 73 -12.52 -10.65 -16.53
C ASP A 73 -11.82 -9.35 -16.13
N PHE A 74 -10.55 -9.14 -16.48
CA PHE A 74 -9.80 -7.96 -16.07
C PHE A 74 -10.47 -6.66 -16.54
N SER A 75 -11.04 -6.68 -17.74
CA SER A 75 -11.81 -5.56 -18.27
C SER A 75 -13.04 -5.22 -17.43
N ALA A 76 -13.71 -6.26 -16.91
CA ALA A 76 -14.86 -6.14 -16.03
C ALA A 76 -14.44 -5.65 -14.64
N ILE A 77 -13.34 -6.16 -14.08
CA ILE A 77 -12.76 -5.68 -12.81
C ILE A 77 -12.47 -4.18 -12.89
N VAL A 78 -11.74 -3.73 -13.93
CA VAL A 78 -11.42 -2.30 -14.10
C VAL A 78 -12.69 -1.47 -14.30
N SER A 79 -13.67 -1.98 -15.03
CA SER A 79 -14.95 -1.28 -15.24
C SER A 79 -15.75 -1.16 -13.93
N ASN A 80 -15.79 -2.22 -13.12
CA ASN A 80 -16.43 -2.24 -11.81
C ASN A 80 -15.75 -1.25 -10.85
N LEU A 81 -14.41 -1.26 -10.78
CA LEU A 81 -13.64 -0.30 -9.99
C LEU A 81 -13.94 1.14 -10.42
N SER A 82 -14.00 1.41 -11.73
CA SER A 82 -14.35 2.74 -12.25
C SER A 82 -15.77 3.15 -11.89
N ALA A 83 -16.70 2.19 -11.88
CA ALA A 83 -18.07 2.44 -11.44
C ALA A 83 -18.10 2.78 -9.94
N PHE A 84 -17.36 2.05 -9.10
CA PHE A 84 -17.25 2.36 -7.67
C PHE A 84 -16.67 3.76 -7.42
N GLU A 85 -15.63 4.17 -8.13
CA GLU A 85 -15.07 5.53 -8.04
C GLU A 85 -16.10 6.62 -8.38
N LYS A 86 -17.09 6.34 -9.23
CA LYS A 86 -18.17 7.27 -9.59
C LYS A 86 -19.31 7.30 -8.57
N LEU A 87 -19.49 6.23 -7.80
CA LEU A 87 -20.52 6.15 -6.77
C LEU A 87 -20.17 6.96 -5.51
N ALA A 88 -18.89 7.29 -5.32
CA ALA A 88 -18.47 8.19 -4.25
C ALA A 88 -18.89 9.65 -4.57
N PRO A 89 -19.80 10.29 -3.80
CA PRO A 89 -20.11 11.70 -3.90
C PRO A 89 -18.86 12.58 -4.06
N ARG A 90 -18.89 13.47 -5.04
CA ARG A 90 -17.76 14.37 -5.32
C ARG A 90 -18.03 15.74 -4.73
N GLU A 91 -17.14 16.20 -3.86
CA GLU A 91 -17.04 17.62 -3.56
C GLU A 91 -16.27 18.31 -4.70
N ARG A 92 -16.75 19.47 -5.19
CA ARG A 92 -16.18 20.14 -6.37
C ARG A 92 -14.72 20.61 -6.19
N SER A 93 -14.20 20.58 -4.97
CA SER A 93 -12.87 21.06 -4.58
C SER A 93 -11.80 19.99 -4.46
N HIS A 94 -12.14 18.69 -4.53
CA HIS A 94 -11.18 17.60 -4.33
C HIS A 94 -10.84 16.87 -5.62
N GLU A 95 -9.53 16.76 -5.89
CA GLU A 95 -9.00 15.95 -6.98
C GLU A 95 -9.15 14.47 -6.62
N THR A 96 -9.88 13.71 -7.45
CA THR A 96 -10.03 12.27 -7.24
C THR A 96 -8.78 11.57 -7.75
N LEU A 97 -8.01 10.96 -6.86
CA LEU A 97 -6.94 10.04 -7.25
C LEU A 97 -7.56 8.71 -7.67
N SER A 98 -7.74 8.52 -8.99
CA SER A 98 -8.16 7.23 -9.53
C SER A 98 -7.06 6.18 -9.32
N VAL A 99 -7.45 5.01 -8.84
CA VAL A 99 -6.57 3.83 -8.80
C VAL A 99 -6.39 3.24 -10.20
N ILE A 100 -7.29 3.55 -11.14
CA ILE A 100 -7.18 3.13 -12.53
C ILE A 100 -6.25 4.08 -13.27
N ARG A 101 -5.27 3.52 -13.98
CA ARG A 101 -4.32 4.27 -14.81
C ARG A 101 -4.38 3.78 -16.24
N ASP A 102 -4.56 4.71 -17.15
CA ASP A 102 -4.42 4.51 -18.59
C ASP A 102 -2.99 4.89 -19.00
N THR A 103 -2.16 3.89 -19.31
CA THR A 103 -0.79 4.11 -19.80
C THR A 103 -0.65 3.49 -21.18
N ILE A 104 -0.44 4.33 -22.21
CA ILE A 104 -0.24 3.90 -23.61
C ILE A 104 -1.38 2.96 -24.08
N GLY A 105 -2.63 3.37 -23.84
CA GLY A 105 -3.83 2.61 -24.25
C GLY A 105 -4.08 1.33 -23.45
N ARG A 106 -3.31 1.07 -22.37
CA ARG A 106 -3.56 -0.05 -21.47
C ARG A 106 -4.07 0.46 -20.13
N ARG A 107 -5.25 -0.05 -19.74
CA ARG A 107 -5.79 0.11 -18.39
C ARG A 107 -5.02 -0.77 -17.42
N SER A 108 -4.67 -0.19 -16.28
CA SER A 108 -3.99 -0.85 -15.18
C SER A 108 -4.57 -0.37 -13.86
N ILE A 109 -4.37 -1.14 -12.80
CA ILE A 109 -4.77 -0.75 -11.44
C ILE A 109 -3.49 -0.44 -10.68
N LYS A 110 -3.31 0.81 -10.24
CA LYS A 110 -2.18 1.24 -9.43
C LYS A 110 -2.46 0.92 -7.97
N LEU A 111 -1.63 0.05 -7.39
CA LEU A 111 -1.56 -0.13 -5.95
C LEU A 111 -0.50 0.77 -5.37
N THR A 112 -0.78 1.30 -4.18
CA THR A 112 0.14 2.15 -3.45
C THR A 112 0.11 1.72 -1.99
N HIS A 113 1.29 1.58 -1.39
CA HIS A 113 1.49 1.15 0.00
C HIS A 113 2.37 2.16 0.71
N ARG A 114 1.90 2.68 1.85
CA ARG A 114 2.66 3.62 2.67
C ARG A 114 3.64 2.84 3.54
N LEU A 115 4.94 3.09 3.37
CA LEU A 115 5.96 2.31 4.06
C LEU A 115 6.19 2.77 5.50
N PHE A 116 6.07 4.07 5.79
CA PHE A 116 6.33 4.63 7.11
C PHE A 116 5.09 5.29 7.69
N GLU A 117 4.84 5.06 8.97
CA GLU A 117 3.73 5.64 9.72
C GLU A 117 4.26 6.32 10.98
N ALA A 118 3.72 7.49 11.32
CA ALA A 118 4.14 8.21 12.51
C ALA A 118 3.74 7.42 13.78
N ILE A 119 4.62 7.44 14.79
CA ILE A 119 4.29 6.91 16.11
C ILE A 119 3.32 7.89 16.77
N ASP A 120 2.12 7.44 17.11
CA ASP A 120 1.17 8.24 17.87
C ASP A 120 1.66 8.36 19.33
N ARG A 121 2.07 9.56 19.73
CA ARG A 121 2.61 9.83 21.08
C ARG A 121 1.53 10.14 22.10
N ASP A 122 0.27 10.34 21.66
CA ASP A 122 -0.82 10.77 22.54
C ASP A 122 -1.59 9.57 23.14
N GLN A 123 -1.31 8.34 22.70
CA GLN A 123 -1.97 7.13 23.19
C GLN A 123 -1.49 6.66 24.58
N ASP A 124 -0.37 7.20 25.08
CA ASP A 124 0.28 6.72 26.33
C ASP A 124 -0.22 7.37 27.63
N ASN A 125 -1.11 8.38 27.59
CA ASN A 125 -1.52 9.11 28.80
C ASN A 125 -2.92 8.76 29.36
N ASN A 126 -3.62 7.77 28.81
CA ASN A 126 -4.98 7.40 29.27
C ASN A 126 -5.23 5.89 29.32
N THR A 127 -4.42 5.15 30.07
CA THR A 127 -4.79 3.77 30.45
C THR A 127 -4.62 3.57 31.96
N SER A 128 -5.58 4.12 32.71
CA SER A 128 -5.94 3.55 34.01
C SER A 128 -6.72 2.26 33.76
N ASN A 129 -6.20 1.13 34.25
CA ASN A 129 -6.90 -0.13 34.53
C ASN A 129 -8.05 -0.52 33.59
N ASP A 130 -7.78 -1.40 32.61
CA ASP A 130 -8.63 -2.56 32.40
C ASP A 130 -7.85 -3.69 31.73
N ASN A 131 -7.88 -4.86 32.38
CA ASN A 131 -7.25 -6.10 31.95
C ASN A 131 -7.95 -6.69 30.73
N ASN A 132 -7.70 -6.13 29.55
CA ASN A 132 -7.90 -6.83 28.30
C ASN A 132 -6.74 -6.50 27.37
N SER A 133 -5.77 -7.42 27.33
CA SER A 133 -4.56 -7.35 26.52
C SER A 133 -4.89 -7.39 25.02
N SER A 134 -5.37 -6.28 24.48
CA SER A 134 -5.21 -5.93 23.07
C SER A 134 -3.81 -5.37 22.90
N THR A 135 -2.84 -6.27 22.77
CA THR A 135 -1.49 -5.97 22.32
C THR A 135 -1.60 -5.25 20.98
N ASN A 136 -1.34 -3.94 20.99
CA ASN A 136 -0.95 -3.19 19.79
C ASN A 136 0.45 -3.67 19.38
N ALA A 137 0.58 -4.95 19.01
CA ALA A 137 1.77 -5.45 18.38
C ALA A 137 1.96 -4.65 17.10
N THR A 138 3.10 -3.99 16.96
CA THR A 138 3.46 -3.44 15.66
C THR A 138 3.51 -4.64 14.70
N PRO A 139 2.99 -4.54 13.46
CA PRO A 139 2.97 -5.69 12.54
C PRO A 139 4.37 -6.22 12.22
N THR A 140 5.43 -5.50 12.61
CA THR A 140 6.83 -5.90 12.52
C THR A 140 7.25 -6.90 13.60
N ASP A 141 6.64 -6.89 14.80
CA ASP A 141 7.05 -7.76 15.91
C ASP A 141 6.88 -9.25 15.60
N SER A 142 6.00 -9.58 14.66
CA SER A 142 5.75 -10.97 14.22
C SER A 142 6.55 -11.41 12.99
N LEU A 143 7.18 -10.49 12.25
CA LEU A 143 7.86 -10.78 10.98
C LEU A 143 9.37 -11.03 11.16
N GLY A 144 9.95 -10.61 12.28
CA GLY A 144 11.36 -10.81 12.61
C GLY A 144 12.22 -9.56 12.37
N SER A 145 13.45 -9.59 12.90
CA SER A 145 14.35 -8.42 12.96
C SER A 145 14.76 -7.83 11.61
N GLU A 146 14.59 -8.56 10.50
CA GLU A 146 14.88 -8.09 9.14
C GLU A 146 13.80 -7.16 8.56
N TYR A 147 12.65 -7.06 9.24
CA TYR A 147 11.55 -6.15 8.92
C TYR A 147 11.52 -4.92 9.83
N ASP A 148 12.50 -4.78 10.72
CA ASP A 148 12.67 -3.65 11.61
C ASP A 148 13.15 -2.41 10.84
N ILE A 149 12.72 -1.22 11.26
CA ILE A 149 13.12 0.04 10.64
C ILE A 149 14.64 0.27 10.72
N THR A 150 15.31 -0.24 11.76
CA THR A 150 16.75 -0.09 11.99
C THR A 150 17.60 -0.96 11.06
N THR A 151 17.06 -2.09 10.59
CA THR A 151 17.73 -3.04 9.70
C THR A 151 17.21 -2.96 8.25
N TRP A 152 16.24 -2.08 8.00
CA TRP A 152 15.56 -1.99 6.71
C TRP A 152 16.56 -1.75 5.55
N PRO A 153 16.52 -2.57 4.48
CA PRO A 153 17.62 -2.64 3.51
C PRO A 153 17.58 -1.51 2.47
N VAL A 154 17.74 -0.26 2.91
CA VAL A 154 17.81 0.91 2.02
C VAL A 154 19.19 1.07 1.36
N ALA A 155 19.22 1.72 0.19
CA ALA A 155 20.49 2.10 -0.43
C ALA A 155 21.32 3.03 0.46
N ASN A 156 22.65 3.02 0.31
CA ASN A 156 23.56 3.83 1.13
C ASN A 156 23.20 5.33 1.17
N ARG A 157 22.72 5.88 0.05
CA ARG A 157 22.27 7.29 -0.04
C ARG A 157 21.07 7.62 0.86
N CYS A 158 20.30 6.62 1.27
CA CYS A 158 19.09 6.79 2.08
C CYS A 158 19.33 6.52 3.57
N LYS A 159 20.49 5.96 3.97
CA LYS A 159 20.77 5.54 5.35
C LYS A 159 20.67 6.68 6.37
N GLY A 160 21.18 7.87 6.04
CA GLY A 160 21.07 9.04 6.91
C GLY A 160 19.61 9.43 7.16
N HIS A 161 18.81 9.49 6.09
CA HIS A 161 17.38 9.81 6.18
C HIS A 161 16.57 8.75 6.93
N LEU A 162 16.96 7.47 6.83
CA LEU A 162 16.34 6.41 7.61
C LEU A 162 16.62 6.62 9.10
N GLN A 163 17.88 6.91 9.47
CA GLN A 163 18.28 7.16 10.85
C GLN A 163 17.50 8.32 11.49
N ASP A 164 17.22 9.39 10.71
CA ASP A 164 16.47 10.56 11.16
C ASP A 164 15.03 10.22 11.59
N ILE A 165 14.45 9.14 11.06
CA ILE A 165 13.03 8.83 11.22
C ILE A 165 12.77 7.67 12.18
N VAL A 166 13.79 6.87 12.52
CA VAL A 166 13.69 5.70 13.43
C VAL A 166 12.97 6.04 14.74
N SER A 167 13.20 7.22 15.32
CA SER A 167 12.62 7.59 16.63
C SER A 167 11.22 8.21 16.55
N SER A 168 10.68 8.41 15.35
CA SER A 168 9.40 9.11 15.13
C SER A 168 8.39 8.31 14.32
N HIS A 169 8.85 7.29 13.60
CA HIS A 169 8.02 6.50 12.71
C HIS A 169 8.25 5.01 12.92
N ASN A 170 7.19 4.24 12.73
CA ASN A 170 7.24 2.79 12.56
C ASN A 170 7.25 2.46 11.08
N ILE A 171 7.89 1.34 10.74
CA ILE A 171 7.81 0.78 9.39
C ILE A 171 6.63 -0.17 9.28
N ARG A 172 5.93 -0.10 8.15
CA ARG A 172 4.83 -0.99 7.76
C ARG A 172 5.31 -1.80 6.56
N PRO A 173 6.07 -2.88 6.75
CA PRO A 173 6.50 -3.73 5.65
C PRO A 173 5.29 -4.33 4.94
N LEU A 174 5.40 -4.58 3.64
CA LEU A 174 4.40 -5.31 2.89
C LEU A 174 4.64 -6.82 3.03
N PRO A 175 3.78 -7.59 3.72
CA PRO A 175 3.97 -9.04 3.79
C PRO A 175 3.80 -9.65 2.40
N ALA A 176 4.85 -10.32 1.92
CA ALA A 176 4.84 -10.99 0.63
C ALA A 176 5.36 -12.41 0.80
N TYR A 177 4.71 -13.37 0.19
CA TYR A 177 5.00 -14.79 0.36
C TYR A 177 5.24 -15.46 -0.98
N ASP A 178 6.20 -16.38 -1.03
CA ASP A 178 6.46 -17.19 -2.21
C ASP A 178 5.47 -18.36 -2.35
N GLU A 179 5.67 -19.17 -3.39
CA GLU A 179 4.82 -20.34 -3.70
C GLU A 179 4.80 -21.39 -2.58
N SER A 180 5.80 -21.39 -1.69
CA SER A 180 5.87 -22.28 -0.52
C SER A 180 5.31 -21.62 0.74
N HIS A 181 4.61 -20.49 0.61
CA HIS A 181 4.14 -19.65 1.71
C HIS A 181 5.27 -19.16 2.63
N VAL A 182 6.49 -19.07 2.13
CA VAL A 182 7.63 -18.52 2.88
C VAL A 182 7.67 -17.02 2.67
N LEU A 183 7.85 -16.28 3.76
CA LEU A 183 7.93 -14.83 3.73
C LEU A 183 9.16 -14.38 2.92
N ILE A 184 8.95 -13.47 1.97
CA ILE A 184 9.98 -12.92 1.09
C ILE A 184 10.63 -11.74 1.83
N PRO A 185 11.96 -11.72 2.00
CA PRO A 185 12.64 -10.60 2.65
C PRO A 185 12.57 -9.33 1.78
N PRO A 186 12.56 -8.12 2.38
CA PRO A 186 12.40 -6.87 1.63
C PRO A 186 13.46 -6.67 0.52
N LEU A 187 14.69 -7.13 0.77
CA LEU A 187 15.79 -7.09 -0.21
C LEU A 187 15.47 -7.85 -1.52
N GLN A 188 14.55 -8.82 -1.46
CA GLN A 188 14.16 -9.64 -2.61
C GLN A 188 12.85 -9.18 -3.26
N TYR A 189 12.14 -8.17 -2.73
CA TYR A 189 10.85 -7.73 -3.28
C TYR A 189 10.92 -7.41 -4.77
N GLU A 190 11.94 -6.67 -5.21
CA GLU A 190 12.06 -6.31 -6.61
C GLU A 190 12.23 -7.53 -7.52
N VAL A 191 13.12 -8.45 -7.15
CA VAL A 191 13.44 -9.61 -7.98
C VAL A 191 12.29 -10.63 -7.97
N LYS A 192 11.61 -10.80 -6.83
CA LYS A 192 10.60 -11.84 -6.64
C LYS A 192 9.19 -11.40 -7.03
N LEU A 193 8.81 -10.15 -6.78
CA LEU A 193 7.46 -9.68 -7.04
C LEU A 193 7.30 -9.13 -8.46
N LYS A 194 8.36 -8.63 -9.09
CA LYS A 194 8.27 -8.06 -10.44
C LYS A 194 7.83 -9.11 -11.47
N GLY A 195 6.61 -8.96 -11.98
CA GLY A 195 6.01 -9.92 -12.89
C GLY A 195 5.37 -11.13 -12.22
N ALA A 196 5.28 -11.15 -10.89
CA ALA A 196 4.54 -12.17 -10.16
C ALA A 196 3.02 -12.01 -10.36
N LEU A 197 2.31 -13.13 -10.19
CA LEU A 197 0.87 -13.17 -9.98
C LEU A 197 0.60 -12.83 -8.52
N VAL A 198 -0.28 -11.85 -8.27
CA VAL A 198 -0.53 -11.33 -6.92
C VAL A 198 -2.00 -11.28 -6.53
N GLU A 199 -2.41 -12.07 -5.54
CA GLU A 199 -3.77 -11.97 -5.03
C GLU A 199 -3.96 -10.62 -4.34
N VAL A 200 -5.03 -9.89 -4.66
CA VAL A 200 -5.26 -8.56 -4.09
C VAL A 200 -6.63 -8.54 -3.44
N HIS A 201 -6.62 -8.43 -2.12
CA HIS A 201 -7.82 -8.25 -1.31
C HIS A 201 -8.03 -6.75 -1.11
N MET A 202 -9.17 -6.25 -1.60
CA MET A 202 -9.53 -4.83 -1.45
C MET A 202 -10.77 -4.73 -0.57
N ALA A 203 -10.72 -3.83 0.40
CA ALA A 203 -11.88 -3.41 1.18
C ALA A 203 -12.28 -2.00 0.75
N PHE A 204 -13.58 -1.79 0.49
CA PHE A 204 -14.14 -0.47 0.24
C PHE A 204 -14.82 0.00 1.52
N CYS A 205 -14.25 1.03 2.15
CA CYS A 205 -14.82 1.63 3.35
C CYS A 205 -15.54 2.93 2.98
N HIS A 206 -16.81 3.06 3.36
CA HIS A 206 -17.57 4.30 3.24
C HIS A 206 -17.93 4.79 4.64
N HIS A 207 -17.33 5.90 5.08
CA HIS A 207 -17.61 6.50 6.38
C HIS A 207 -18.62 7.64 6.23
N HIS A 208 -19.71 7.57 6.99
CA HIS A 208 -20.67 8.66 7.08
C HIS A 208 -20.21 9.67 8.15
N MET A 209 -19.53 10.74 7.74
CA MET A 209 -19.24 11.85 8.66
C MET A 209 -20.53 12.59 9.00
N LYS A 210 -21.04 12.41 10.23
CA LYS A 210 -22.11 13.26 10.75
C LYS A 210 -21.52 14.64 11.04
N THR A 211 -22.01 15.67 10.38
CA THR A 211 -21.77 17.06 10.80
C THR A 211 -22.49 17.28 12.12
N SER A 212 -21.75 17.35 13.23
CA SER A 212 -22.26 17.94 14.46
C SER A 212 -22.55 19.41 14.19
N LYS A 213 -23.80 19.85 14.37
CA LYS A 213 -24.13 21.28 14.39
C LYS A 213 -23.33 21.92 15.53
N CYS A 214 -22.51 22.93 15.20
CA CYS A 214 -22.12 23.92 16.19
C CYS A 214 -23.36 24.77 16.45
N ASP A 215 -24.03 24.53 17.58
CA ASP A 215 -24.97 25.50 18.11
C ASP A 215 -24.14 26.70 18.59
N ILE A 216 -24.39 27.87 17.99
CA ILE A 216 -23.84 29.19 18.38
C ILE A 216 -24.83 29.86 19.31
#